data_AF-A0A7S1C6L9-F1
#
_entry.id   AF-A0A7S1C6L9-F1
#
_cell.length_a   1.000
_cell.length_b   1.000
_cell.length_c   1.000
_cell.angle_alpha   90.00
_cell.angle_beta   90.00
_cell.angle_gamma   90.00
#
_symmetry.space_group_name_H-M   'P 1'
#
loop_
_entity.id
_entity.type
_entity.pdbx_description
1 polymer ?
#
loop_
_entity_poly.entity_id
_entity_poly.type
_entity_poly.pdbx_seq_one_letter_code
_entity_poly.pdbx_strand_id
1 'polypeptide(L)'
;GVAVAVGGGDGVDGIAHDKAPLGPDGMRNARKAKERGAALDAKEQAALRMHGIQAAAFVLLTATSIFTAIKCVIFDRTDGWVALLGVLPVAINAEFFALRWATAELVKIRGRFDKAIHHHEMFLAKMAMNWCDLCHTRIREGVGWRCDACDFDVCPTCMDRKSKARAEGVLRGDKGVKDEVEVTSKRYFMKALKLTAAYWPLVAVAVVSLLVTSAASLWLPNYTGRILDDVAHGEGARLQFMTDVRFFLALSIATGAFGAVTDLAVSLVGRRISNDVRGQLFRSIIVQDIAFFDGMPTGQLTSRLTQDANAMVSPMRTLLNRLLTNAISLVGGLVMCLVTCWQLAIIAFTAVGPIVYITGVYARWSRTINREIWSALGDANAAATEAFTNIRTVRAFSQEMREIARVAAALAMALSRGIRDAIASAGTYTLTQYLDLGAGVLILWYGGLVAIDHPDRLSVGKLITFQLVRAAALR
;
A
#
# COMPACT_ATOMS: atom_id res chain seq x y z
N GLY A 1 -11.22 43.57 -0.51
CA GLY A 1 -10.04 43.68 -1.39
C GLY A 1 -8.91 42.97 -0.68
N VAL A 2 -8.27 41.96 -1.24
CA VAL A 2 -7.56 41.99 -2.52
C VAL A 2 -7.92 40.74 -3.35
N ALA A 3 -8.39 40.97 -4.57
CA ALA A 3 -8.55 39.95 -5.60
C ALA A 3 -7.18 39.76 -6.29
N VAL A 4 -6.67 38.53 -6.31
CA VAL A 4 -5.51 38.17 -7.15
C VAL A 4 -6.06 37.51 -8.40
N ALA A 5 -5.94 38.23 -9.51
CA ALA A 5 -6.40 37.83 -10.83
C ALA A 5 -5.65 36.58 -11.32
N VAL A 6 -6.43 35.61 -11.77
CA VAL A 6 -5.98 34.50 -12.61
C VAL A 6 -5.70 35.09 -14.00
N GLY A 7 -4.44 35.43 -14.25
CA GLY A 7 -3.93 35.79 -15.57
C GLY A 7 -3.47 34.53 -16.30
N GLY A 8 -4.02 34.32 -17.49
CA GLY A 8 -3.74 33.18 -18.36
C GLY A 8 -2.26 33.03 -18.70
N GLY A 9 -1.86 31.76 -18.84
CA GLY A 9 -0.54 31.40 -19.31
C GLY A 9 -0.41 31.72 -20.78
N ASP A 10 0.43 32.70 -21.09
CA ASP A 10 1.12 32.85 -22.36
C ASP A 10 2.45 33.55 -22.08
N GLY A 11 3.55 32.97 -22.59
CA GLY A 11 4.84 33.64 -22.71
C GLY A 11 5.77 33.59 -21.50
N VAL A 12 6.40 32.43 -21.25
CA VAL A 12 7.77 32.39 -20.69
C VAL A 12 8.68 31.65 -21.67
N ASP A 13 8.72 32.18 -22.88
CA ASP A 13 9.90 32.05 -23.73
C ASP A 13 10.83 33.22 -23.38
N GLY A 14 12.06 32.92 -22.93
CA GLY A 14 13.09 33.95 -22.86
C GLY A 14 13.96 33.98 -21.59
N ILE A 15 14.63 32.87 -21.28
CA ILE A 15 16.04 32.95 -20.87
C ILE A 15 16.79 31.88 -21.66
N ALA A 16 17.12 32.23 -22.91
CA ALA A 16 18.07 31.49 -23.70
C ALA A 16 19.45 31.65 -23.04
N HIS A 17 19.85 30.67 -22.22
CA HIS A 17 21.27 30.41 -22.06
C HIS A 17 21.81 30.07 -23.44
N ASP A 18 22.65 30.96 -23.98
CA ASP A 18 23.45 30.71 -25.17
C ASP A 18 24.07 29.32 -25.05
N LYS A 19 23.52 28.37 -25.82
CA LYS A 19 24.09 27.04 -25.93
C LYS A 19 25.38 27.23 -26.72
N ALA A 20 26.50 27.36 -26.01
CA ALA A 20 27.82 27.20 -26.62
C ALA A 20 27.77 26.01 -27.59
N PRO A 21 28.25 26.14 -28.84
CA PRO A 21 28.10 25.10 -29.85
C PRO A 21 28.62 23.78 -29.28
N LEU A 22 27.73 22.80 -29.20
CA LEU A 22 28.06 21.47 -28.71
C LEU A 22 29.18 20.91 -29.59
N GLY A 23 30.31 20.55 -28.99
CA GLY A 23 31.37 19.83 -29.72
C GLY A 23 30.85 18.54 -30.36
N PRO A 24 31.63 17.89 -31.24
CA PRO A 24 31.18 16.70 -31.98
C PRO A 24 30.63 15.57 -31.10
N ASP A 25 31.22 15.36 -29.92
CA ASP A 25 30.69 14.41 -28.92
C ASP A 25 29.38 14.86 -28.26
N GLY A 26 29.20 16.18 -28.07
CA GLY A 26 27.97 16.77 -27.53
C GLY A 26 26.79 16.65 -28.50
N MET A 27 27.02 16.81 -29.81
CA MET A 27 25.99 16.58 -30.83
C MET A 27 25.58 15.10 -30.92
N ARG A 28 26.55 14.16 -30.82
CA ARG A 28 26.26 12.72 -30.79
C ARG A 28 25.41 12.33 -29.58
N ASN A 29 25.72 12.89 -28.41
CA ASN A 29 24.96 12.62 -27.19
C ASN A 29 23.56 13.25 -27.23
N ALA A 30 23.43 14.48 -27.75
CA ALA A 30 22.13 15.12 -27.95
C ALA A 30 21.22 14.34 -28.92
N ARG A 31 21.78 13.77 -29.99
CA ARG A 31 21.03 12.88 -30.91
C ARG A 31 20.55 11.61 -30.21
N LYS A 32 21.43 10.93 -29.45
CA LYS A 32 21.07 9.75 -28.65
C LYS A 32 20.00 10.07 -27.61
N ALA A 33 20.07 11.24 -26.97
CA ALA A 33 19.08 11.69 -26.01
C ALA A 33 17.71 11.92 -26.67
N LYS A 34 17.67 12.51 -27.87
CA LYS A 34 16.44 12.70 -28.65
C LYS A 34 15.82 11.37 -29.08
N GLU A 35 16.62 10.42 -29.55
CA GLU A 35 16.19 9.06 -29.90
C GLU A 35 15.62 8.31 -28.68
N ARG A 36 16.29 8.42 -27.52
CA ARG A 36 15.83 7.88 -26.24
C ARG A 36 14.53 8.55 -25.77
N GLY A 37 14.40 9.87 -25.92
CA GLY A 37 13.20 10.63 -25.60
C GLY A 37 11.99 10.21 -26.42
N ALA A 38 12.15 10.06 -27.74
CA ALA A 38 11.09 9.58 -28.63
C ALA A 38 10.67 8.13 -28.29
N ALA A 39 11.62 7.27 -27.93
CA ALA A 39 11.32 5.92 -27.47
C ALA A 39 10.53 5.90 -26.15
N LEU A 40 10.75 6.88 -25.26
CA LEU A 40 9.97 7.04 -24.02
C LEU A 40 8.55 7.53 -24.31
N ASP A 41 8.38 8.50 -25.20
CA ASP A 41 7.05 8.99 -25.62
C ASP A 41 6.20 7.87 -26.24
N ALA A 42 6.81 7.08 -27.13
CA ALA A 42 6.14 5.92 -27.72
C ALA A 42 5.74 4.88 -26.66
N LYS A 43 6.56 4.69 -25.62
CA LYS A 43 6.27 3.79 -24.51
C LYS A 43 5.14 4.31 -23.61
N GLU A 44 5.14 5.59 -23.31
CA GLU A 44 4.07 6.21 -22.50
C GLU A 44 2.72 6.08 -23.22
N GLN A 45 2.70 6.34 -24.53
CA GLN A 45 1.51 6.11 -25.35
C GLN A 45 1.09 4.63 -25.39
N ALA A 46 2.04 3.69 -25.49
CA ALA A 46 1.74 2.26 -25.45
C ALA A 46 1.18 1.82 -24.08
N ALA A 47 1.72 2.36 -22.98
CA ALA A 47 1.24 2.11 -21.63
C ALA A 47 -0.18 2.67 -21.42
N LEU A 48 -0.46 3.89 -21.91
CA LEU A 48 -1.81 4.46 -21.89
C LEU A 48 -2.82 3.60 -22.66
N ARG A 49 -2.45 3.13 -23.87
CA ARG A 49 -3.28 2.19 -24.64
C ARG A 49 -3.51 0.88 -23.90
N MET A 50 -2.46 0.31 -23.30
CA MET A 50 -2.57 -0.91 -22.51
C MET A 50 -3.52 -0.73 -21.32
N HIS A 51 -3.37 0.37 -20.55
CA HIS A 51 -4.25 0.66 -19.42
C HIS A 51 -5.70 0.91 -19.87
N GLY A 52 -5.91 1.57 -21.01
CA GLY A 52 -7.22 1.74 -21.62
C GLY A 52 -7.87 0.41 -22.00
N ILE A 53 -7.12 -0.50 -22.64
CA ILE A 53 -7.60 -1.85 -22.98
C ILE A 53 -7.90 -2.67 -21.72
N GLN A 54 -7.02 -2.62 -20.71
CA GLN A 54 -7.25 -3.29 -19.43
C GLN A 54 -8.52 -2.78 -18.73
N ALA A 55 -8.77 -1.47 -18.76
CA ALA A 55 -9.98 -0.87 -18.20
C ALA A 55 -11.25 -1.27 -18.99
N ALA A 56 -11.19 -1.30 -20.32
CA ALA A 56 -12.30 -1.75 -21.14
C ALA A 56 -12.62 -3.25 -20.93
N ALA A 57 -11.59 -4.10 -20.90
CA ALA A 57 -11.73 -5.52 -20.59
C ALA A 57 -12.30 -5.74 -19.19
N PHE A 58 -11.85 -4.95 -18.21
CA PHE A 58 -12.39 -4.97 -16.85
C PHE A 58 -13.89 -4.68 -16.81
N VAL A 59 -14.34 -3.59 -17.45
CA VAL A 59 -15.77 -3.24 -17.48
C VAL A 59 -16.59 -4.35 -18.16
N LEU A 60 -16.12 -4.89 -19.28
CA LEU A 60 -16.81 -5.97 -19.99
C LEU A 60 -16.91 -7.24 -19.14
N LEU A 61 -15.81 -7.66 -18.52
CA LEU A 61 -15.76 -8.88 -17.69
C LEU A 61 -16.57 -8.73 -16.40
N THR A 62 -16.62 -7.54 -15.81
CA THR A 62 -17.49 -7.30 -14.66
C THR A 62 -18.96 -7.33 -15.04
N ALA A 63 -19.34 -6.77 -16.20
CA ALA A 63 -20.71 -6.85 -16.70
C ALA A 63 -21.14 -8.30 -16.99
N THR A 64 -20.27 -9.10 -17.61
CA THR A 64 -20.56 -10.53 -17.85
C THR A 64 -20.58 -11.34 -16.55
N SER A 65 -19.72 -11.02 -15.58
CA SER A 65 -19.72 -11.62 -14.24
C SER A 65 -21.02 -11.33 -13.48
N ILE A 66 -21.51 -10.08 -13.50
CA ILE A 66 -22.80 -9.72 -12.90
C ILE A 66 -23.95 -10.43 -13.62
N PHE A 67 -23.97 -10.43 -14.95
CA PHE A 67 -25.00 -11.11 -15.73
C PHE A 67 -25.06 -12.62 -15.44
N THR A 68 -23.91 -13.28 -15.40
CA THR A 68 -23.83 -14.72 -15.09
C THR A 68 -24.22 -15.02 -13.65
N ALA A 69 -23.80 -14.21 -12.67
CA ALA A 69 -24.20 -14.35 -11.27
C ALA A 69 -25.72 -14.20 -11.09
N ILE A 70 -26.34 -13.20 -11.73
CA ILE A 70 -27.80 -13.02 -11.73
C ILE A 70 -28.49 -14.25 -12.34
N LYS A 71 -28.01 -14.75 -13.48
CA LYS A 71 -28.57 -15.95 -14.11
C LYS A 71 -28.42 -17.20 -13.25
N CYS A 72 -27.32 -17.36 -12.49
CA CYS A 72 -27.15 -18.48 -11.56
C CYS A 72 -28.21 -18.51 -10.45
N VAL A 73 -28.65 -17.33 -10.00
CA VAL A 73 -29.69 -17.23 -8.96
C VAL A 73 -31.09 -17.44 -9.55
N ILE A 74 -31.34 -16.95 -10.77
CA ILE A 74 -32.65 -17.08 -11.44
C ILE A 74 -32.90 -18.51 -11.96
N PHE A 75 -31.87 -19.19 -12.50
CA PHE A 75 -32.02 -20.55 -13.00
C PHE A 75 -32.06 -21.53 -11.83
N ASP A 76 -33.25 -21.71 -11.28
CA ASP A 76 -33.60 -22.62 -10.19
C ASP A 76 -33.53 -24.10 -10.63
N ARG A 77 -32.32 -24.59 -10.95
CA ARG A 77 -32.11 -25.99 -11.32
C ARG A 77 -30.93 -26.59 -10.57
N THR A 78 -31.15 -27.72 -9.91
CA THR A 78 -30.13 -28.51 -9.19
C THR A 78 -29.24 -29.34 -10.13
N ASP A 79 -29.08 -28.91 -11.37
CA ASP A 79 -28.22 -29.59 -12.33
C ASP A 79 -26.76 -29.16 -12.08
N GLY A 80 -25.80 -30.07 -12.25
CA GLY A 80 -24.36 -29.76 -12.09
C GLY A 80 -23.88 -28.56 -12.94
N TRP A 81 -24.64 -28.20 -13.98
CA TRP A 81 -24.44 -27.00 -14.78
C TRP A 81 -24.55 -25.69 -13.99
N VAL A 82 -25.41 -25.59 -12.96
CA VAL A 82 -25.56 -24.36 -12.15
C VAL A 82 -24.37 -24.18 -11.20
N ALA A 83 -23.81 -25.27 -10.68
CA ALA A 83 -22.55 -25.22 -9.93
C ALA A 83 -21.37 -24.79 -10.82
N LEU A 84 -21.30 -25.29 -12.06
CA LEU A 84 -20.33 -24.86 -13.07
C LEU A 84 -20.49 -23.37 -13.45
N LEU A 85 -21.72 -22.91 -13.64
CA LEU A 85 -22.05 -21.51 -13.88
C LEU A 85 -21.67 -20.62 -12.68
N GLY A 86 -21.76 -21.12 -11.45
CA GLY A 86 -21.34 -20.41 -10.25
C GLY A 86 -19.83 -20.25 -10.08
N VAL A 87 -19.04 -21.18 -10.61
CA VAL A 87 -17.57 -21.06 -10.66
C VAL A 87 -17.15 -20.01 -11.71
N LEU A 88 -17.98 -19.74 -12.71
CA LEU A 88 -17.64 -18.87 -13.84
C LEU A 88 -17.33 -17.42 -13.44
N PRO A 89 -18.08 -16.72 -12.57
CA PRO A 89 -17.70 -15.39 -12.06
C PRO A 89 -16.35 -15.35 -11.35
N VAL A 90 -16.03 -16.40 -10.58
CA VAL A 90 -14.74 -16.54 -9.89
C VAL A 90 -13.62 -16.74 -10.91
N ALA A 91 -13.84 -17.60 -11.90
CA ALA A 91 -12.90 -17.85 -12.99
C ALA A 91 -12.66 -16.58 -13.83
N ILE A 92 -13.71 -15.84 -14.20
CA ILE A 92 -13.62 -14.56 -14.93
C ILE A 92 -12.76 -13.55 -14.18
N ASN A 93 -12.97 -13.40 -12.88
CA ASN A 93 -12.16 -12.50 -12.04
C ASN A 93 -10.70 -12.98 -11.94
N ALA A 94 -10.49 -14.29 -11.82
CA ALA A 94 -9.15 -14.87 -11.77
C ALA A 94 -8.40 -14.71 -13.11
N GLU A 95 -9.05 -14.94 -14.24
CA GLU A 95 -8.51 -14.74 -15.58
C GLU A 95 -8.15 -13.28 -15.81
N PHE A 96 -9.01 -12.34 -15.44
CA PHE A 96 -8.70 -10.92 -15.53
C PHE A 96 -7.46 -10.56 -14.71
N PHE A 97 -7.37 -11.08 -13.49
CA PHE A 97 -6.20 -10.84 -12.63
C PHE A 97 -4.93 -11.44 -13.23
N ALA A 98 -5.00 -12.67 -13.76
CA ALA A 98 -3.89 -13.34 -14.42
C ALA A 98 -3.45 -12.58 -15.69
N LEU A 99 -4.39 -12.12 -16.52
CA LEU A 99 -4.10 -11.31 -17.70
C LEU A 99 -3.45 -9.98 -17.32
N ARG A 100 -3.96 -9.30 -16.31
CA ARG A 100 -3.35 -8.06 -15.80
C ARG A 100 -1.95 -8.29 -15.26
N TRP A 101 -1.74 -9.37 -14.50
CA TRP A 101 -0.44 -9.74 -13.97
C TRP A 101 0.54 -10.07 -15.10
N ALA A 102 0.13 -10.91 -16.05
CA ALA A 102 0.95 -11.30 -17.19
C ALA A 102 1.29 -10.10 -18.08
N THR A 103 0.32 -9.24 -18.40
CA THR A 103 0.57 -8.01 -19.17
C THR A 103 1.48 -7.05 -18.41
N ALA A 104 1.32 -6.89 -17.10
CA ALA A 104 2.22 -6.08 -16.30
C ALA A 104 3.66 -6.63 -16.29
N GLU A 105 3.85 -7.95 -16.21
CA GLU A 105 5.17 -8.58 -16.23
C GLU A 105 5.82 -8.54 -17.63
N LEU A 106 5.03 -8.77 -18.69
CA LEU A 106 5.49 -8.72 -20.08
C LEU A 106 5.85 -7.29 -20.53
N VAL A 107 5.17 -6.27 -19.99
CA VAL A 107 5.43 -4.86 -20.30
C VAL A 107 6.44 -4.23 -19.32
N LYS A 108 6.83 -4.95 -18.27
CA LYS A 108 7.87 -4.52 -17.34
C LYS A 108 9.17 -4.36 -18.11
N ILE A 109 9.56 -3.11 -18.33
CA ILE A 109 10.83 -2.78 -18.98
C ILE A 109 11.92 -3.36 -18.09
N ARG A 110 12.72 -4.33 -18.54
CA ARG A 110 13.88 -4.76 -17.76
C ARG A 110 14.81 -3.56 -17.58
N GLY A 111 14.95 -3.08 -16.34
CA GLY A 111 15.88 -2.01 -16.02
C GLY A 111 17.31 -2.44 -16.33
N ARG A 112 18.19 -1.46 -16.56
CA ARG A 112 19.62 -1.76 -16.68
C ARG A 112 20.15 -1.93 -15.26
N PHE A 113 20.40 -3.18 -14.88
CA PHE A 113 20.97 -3.52 -13.59
C PHE A 113 22.50 -3.51 -13.67
N ASP A 114 23.14 -2.53 -13.03
CA ASP A 114 24.60 -2.53 -12.82
C ASP A 114 24.87 -2.28 -11.34
N LYS A 115 25.11 -3.39 -10.61
CA LYS A 115 25.40 -3.39 -9.16
C LYS A 115 26.54 -2.46 -8.76
N ALA A 116 27.41 -2.10 -9.70
CA ALA A 116 28.54 -1.25 -9.40
C ALA A 116 28.26 0.25 -9.52
N ILE A 117 27.06 0.66 -9.92
CA ILE A 117 26.62 2.06 -9.93
C ILE A 117 25.56 2.25 -8.84
N HIS A 118 24.59 1.34 -8.81
CA HIS A 118 23.46 1.41 -7.89
C HIS A 118 22.83 0.01 -7.70
N HIS A 119 22.33 -0.27 -6.49
CA HIS A 119 21.89 -1.61 -6.07
C HIS A 119 20.50 -2.02 -6.60
N HIS A 120 19.72 -1.09 -7.12
CA HIS A 120 18.41 -1.34 -7.74
C HIS A 120 18.45 -1.28 -9.27
N GLU A 121 17.44 -1.88 -9.90
CA GLU A 121 17.19 -1.72 -11.33
C GLU A 121 16.88 -0.25 -11.64
N MET A 122 17.65 0.31 -12.58
CA MET A 122 17.42 1.67 -13.07
C MET A 122 16.62 1.63 -14.37
N PHE A 123 15.64 2.50 -14.48
CA PHE A 123 14.76 2.64 -15.63
C PHE A 123 15.05 3.94 -16.34
N LEU A 124 14.96 3.92 -17.67
CA LEU A 124 15.11 5.12 -18.46
C LEU A 124 13.89 6.03 -18.22
N ALA A 125 14.11 7.27 -17.78
CA ALA A 125 13.06 8.23 -17.44
C ALA A 125 13.31 9.60 -18.08
N LYS A 126 12.23 10.36 -18.31
CA LYS A 126 12.32 11.78 -18.65
C LYS A 126 12.52 12.58 -17.38
N MET A 127 13.57 13.40 -17.34
CA MET A 127 14.03 14.10 -16.14
C MET A 127 14.30 15.55 -16.53
N ALA A 128 13.26 16.37 -16.47
CA ALA A 128 13.39 17.79 -16.74
C ALA A 128 13.97 18.47 -15.50
N MET A 129 15.24 18.88 -15.58
CA MET A 129 15.97 19.63 -14.55
C MET A 129 16.49 18.86 -13.32
N ASN A 130 16.51 17.52 -13.35
CA ASN A 130 17.12 16.73 -12.27
C ASN A 130 18.65 16.82 -12.28
N TRP A 131 19.24 16.57 -11.13
CA TRP A 131 20.69 16.48 -10.92
C TRP A 131 21.13 15.02 -11.00
N CYS A 132 22.33 14.77 -11.51
CA CYS A 132 22.90 13.43 -11.51
C CYS A 132 23.64 13.19 -10.19
N ASP A 133 23.36 12.10 -9.48
CA ASP A 133 23.97 11.80 -8.18
C ASP A 133 25.44 11.37 -8.29
N LEU A 134 25.87 10.86 -9.45
CA LEU A 134 27.27 10.48 -9.67
C LEU A 134 28.19 11.67 -9.96
N CYS A 135 27.68 12.68 -10.66
CA CYS A 135 28.49 13.82 -11.11
C CYS A 135 28.07 15.17 -10.56
N HIS A 136 26.97 15.23 -9.81
CA HIS A 136 26.35 16.44 -9.25
C HIS A 136 26.20 17.56 -10.28
N THR A 137 25.98 17.22 -11.55
CA THR A 137 25.67 18.18 -12.61
C THR A 137 24.25 17.98 -13.10
N ARG A 138 23.60 19.07 -13.47
CA ARG A 138 22.26 19.05 -14.05
C ARG A 138 22.22 18.23 -15.35
N ILE A 139 21.22 17.36 -15.46
CA ILE A 139 21.01 16.52 -16.65
C ILE A 139 20.46 17.41 -17.78
N ARG A 140 21.35 17.87 -18.66
CA ARG A 140 21.00 18.77 -19.78
C ARG A 140 20.21 18.10 -20.90
N GLU A 141 20.29 16.78 -21.00
CA GLU A 141 19.70 15.98 -22.06
C GLU A 141 18.21 15.69 -21.84
N GLY A 142 17.65 16.03 -20.67
CA GLY A 142 16.24 15.80 -20.34
C GLY A 142 15.82 14.34 -20.18
N VAL A 143 16.76 13.40 -20.36
CA VAL A 143 16.58 11.95 -20.26
C VAL A 143 17.73 11.38 -19.45
N GLY A 144 17.43 10.51 -18.49
CA GLY A 144 18.40 9.85 -17.62
C GLY A 144 17.91 8.50 -17.13
N TRP A 145 18.71 7.87 -16.27
CA TRP A 145 18.37 6.61 -15.62
C TRP A 145 17.94 6.92 -14.19
N ARG A 146 16.71 6.56 -13.86
CA ARG A 146 16.12 6.73 -12.52
C ARG A 146 15.94 5.38 -11.86
N CYS A 147 16.37 5.27 -10.61
CA CYS A 147 15.95 4.17 -9.76
C CYS A 147 14.49 4.38 -9.34
N ASP A 148 13.63 3.37 -9.50
CA ASP A 148 12.27 3.48 -8.97
C ASP A 148 12.27 3.26 -7.45
N ALA A 149 13.13 2.39 -6.94
CA ALA A 149 13.13 2.01 -5.52
C ALA A 149 13.68 3.11 -4.59
N CYS A 150 14.46 4.04 -5.14
CA CYS A 150 15.27 5.01 -4.44
C CYS A 150 15.43 6.22 -5.35
N ASP A 151 15.50 7.44 -4.83
CA ASP A 151 15.53 8.65 -5.64
C ASP A 151 16.92 8.91 -6.26
N PHE A 152 17.49 7.88 -6.90
CA PHE A 152 18.83 7.88 -7.47
C PHE A 152 18.78 8.10 -8.98
N ASP A 153 19.35 9.22 -9.42
CA ASP A 153 19.29 9.72 -10.78
C ASP A 153 20.69 9.76 -11.41
N VAL A 154 20.86 9.07 -12.54
CA VAL A 154 22.13 8.98 -13.25
C VAL A 154 22.01 9.50 -14.68
N CYS A 155 22.91 10.41 -15.06
CA CYS A 155 22.97 10.90 -16.43
C CYS A 155 23.49 9.82 -17.40
N PRO A 156 23.08 9.85 -18.68
CA PRO A 156 23.53 8.93 -19.72
C PRO A 156 25.05 8.72 -19.79
N THR A 157 25.80 9.80 -19.62
CA THR A 157 27.27 9.80 -19.68
C THR A 157 27.91 9.15 -18.47
N CYS A 158 27.36 9.31 -17.27
CA CYS A 158 27.85 8.61 -16.07
C CYS A 158 27.49 7.12 -16.08
N MET A 159 26.33 6.77 -16.63
CA MET A 159 25.92 5.37 -16.78
C MET A 159 26.82 4.59 -17.74
N ASP A 160 27.33 5.25 -18.80
CA ASP A 160 28.19 4.63 -19.80
C ASP A 160 29.70 4.74 -19.49
N ARG A 161 30.08 5.42 -18.38
CA ARG A 161 31.49 5.49 -17.92
C ARG A 161 31.91 4.17 -17.26
N LYS A 162 33.09 3.65 -17.64
CA LYS A 162 33.68 2.43 -17.04
C LYS A 162 34.22 2.65 -15.60
N SER A 163 34.55 3.88 -15.20
CA SER A 163 35.18 4.15 -13.90
C SER A 163 34.14 4.29 -12.78
N LYS A 164 34.09 3.28 -11.92
CA LYS A 164 33.09 3.04 -10.86
C LYS A 164 33.45 3.67 -9.50
N ALA A 165 34.30 4.69 -9.49
CA ALA A 165 34.87 5.25 -8.26
C ALA A 165 33.92 6.17 -7.45
N ARG A 166 32.70 6.43 -7.94
CA ARG A 166 31.69 7.32 -7.33
C ARG A 166 30.32 6.64 -7.14
N ALA A 167 30.28 5.32 -7.10
CA ALA A 167 29.03 4.59 -6.88
C ALA A 167 28.51 4.80 -5.45
N GLU A 168 27.18 4.82 -5.32
CA GLU A 168 26.49 4.93 -4.04
C GLU A 168 26.66 3.62 -3.24
N GLY A 169 26.85 3.70 -1.92
CA GLY A 169 27.04 2.52 -1.05
C GLY A 169 28.49 2.04 -0.87
N VAL A 170 29.48 2.67 -1.52
CA VAL A 170 30.90 2.36 -1.29
C VAL A 170 31.39 3.04 -0.02
N LEU A 171 31.22 2.38 1.12
CA LEU A 171 31.87 2.76 2.37
C LEU A 171 33.38 2.49 2.25
N ARG A 172 34.18 3.55 2.18
CA ARG A 172 35.65 3.46 2.31
C ARG A 172 36.01 3.38 3.79
N GLY A 173 36.44 2.22 4.24
CA GLY A 173 37.24 2.07 5.45
C GLY A 173 38.67 1.62 5.11
N ASP A 174 39.56 1.63 6.09
CA ASP A 174 40.96 1.20 5.95
C ASP A 174 41.14 -0.26 5.48
N LYS A 175 40.04 -1.04 5.46
CA LYS A 175 40.00 -2.44 4.99
C LYS A 175 39.33 -2.63 3.61
N GLY A 176 39.09 -1.56 2.86
CA GLY A 176 38.49 -1.61 1.52
C GLY A 176 36.97 -1.39 1.49
N VAL A 177 36.39 -1.56 0.29
CA VAL A 177 34.95 -1.37 0.01
C VAL A 177 34.15 -2.48 0.69
N LYS A 178 33.29 -2.11 1.64
CA LYS A 178 32.32 -3.04 2.23
C LYS A 178 30.95 -2.79 1.58
N ASP A 179 30.42 -3.83 0.93
CA ASP A 179 29.04 -3.81 0.43
C ASP A 179 28.06 -3.82 1.63
N GLU A 180 27.05 -2.95 1.61
CA GLU A 180 25.94 -3.06 2.55
C GLU A 180 25.21 -4.39 2.34
N VAL A 181 25.05 -5.17 3.41
CA VAL A 181 24.28 -6.42 3.35
C VAL A 181 22.80 -6.04 3.33
N GLU A 182 22.20 -6.01 2.13
CA GLU A 182 20.75 -5.83 1.98
C GLU A 182 19.99 -6.87 2.84
N VAL A 183 19.27 -6.38 3.84
CA VAL A 183 18.42 -7.23 4.67
C VAL A 183 17.12 -7.47 3.92
N THR A 184 17.01 -8.59 3.19
CA THR A 184 15.77 -8.99 2.53
C THR A 184 14.60 -9.00 3.53
N SER A 185 13.39 -8.58 3.11
CA SER A 185 12.19 -8.52 3.97
C SER A 185 11.90 -9.83 4.72
N LYS A 186 12.21 -10.98 4.10
CA LYS A 186 12.10 -12.31 4.75
C LYS A 186 13.05 -12.46 5.93
N ARG A 187 14.29 -12.00 5.80
CA ARG A 187 15.32 -12.06 6.86
C ARG A 187 14.99 -11.10 8.00
N TYR A 188 14.46 -9.92 7.67
CA TYR A 188 13.91 -8.98 8.66
C TYR A 188 12.77 -9.63 9.45
N PHE A 189 11.77 -10.19 8.76
CA PHE A 189 10.64 -10.86 9.39
C PHE A 189 11.06 -12.03 10.28
N MET A 190 12.04 -12.83 9.85
CA MET A 190 12.53 -13.96 10.62
C MET A 190 13.32 -13.54 11.86
N LYS A 191 14.11 -12.45 11.78
CA LYS A 191 14.75 -11.85 12.96
C LYS A 191 13.72 -11.26 13.92
N ALA A 192 12.72 -10.57 13.38
CA ALA A 192 11.60 -10.04 14.13
C ALA A 192 10.87 -11.17 14.89
N LEU A 193 10.56 -12.28 14.21
CA LEU A 193 9.91 -13.43 14.84
C LEU A 193 10.76 -14.06 15.96
N LYS A 194 12.09 -14.13 15.77
CA LYS A 194 13.02 -14.59 16.81
C LYS A 194 13.02 -13.68 18.04
N LEU A 195 12.94 -12.36 17.85
CA LEU A 195 12.84 -11.40 18.96
C LEU A 195 11.52 -11.58 19.74
N THR A 196 10.40 -11.83 19.05
CA THR A 196 9.12 -12.15 19.71
C THR A 196 9.11 -13.52 20.40
N ALA A 197 9.88 -14.49 19.90
CA ALA A 197 9.88 -15.85 20.42
C ALA A 197 10.37 -15.94 21.88
N ALA A 198 11.20 -15.00 22.33
CA ALA A 198 11.58 -14.89 23.75
C ALA A 198 10.37 -14.66 24.68
N TYR A 199 9.30 -14.08 24.15
CA TYR A 199 8.05 -13.77 24.85
C TYR A 199 6.90 -14.71 24.47
N TRP A 200 7.22 -15.97 24.13
CA TRP A 200 6.25 -16.96 23.66
C TRP A 200 4.98 -17.13 24.50
N PRO A 201 4.97 -17.08 25.86
CA PRO A 201 3.72 -17.30 26.60
C PRO A 201 2.73 -16.15 26.40
N LEU A 202 3.22 -14.90 26.36
CA LEU A 202 2.39 -13.73 26.12
C LEU A 202 1.87 -13.69 24.68
N VAL A 203 2.71 -14.10 23.73
CA VAL A 203 2.32 -14.25 22.32
C VAL A 203 1.29 -15.36 22.16
N ALA A 204 1.44 -16.49 22.85
CA ALA A 204 0.48 -17.58 22.82
C ALA A 204 -0.89 -17.14 23.38
N VAL A 205 -0.92 -16.42 24.50
CA VAL A 205 -2.16 -15.83 25.03
C VAL A 205 -2.80 -14.90 24.00
N ALA A 206 -2.02 -14.00 23.39
CA ALA A 206 -2.52 -13.07 22.38
C ALA A 206 -3.12 -13.81 21.16
N VAL A 207 -2.45 -14.85 20.67
CA VAL A 207 -2.90 -15.61 19.50
C VAL A 207 -4.15 -16.43 19.83
N VAL A 208 -4.21 -17.07 21.00
CA VAL A 208 -5.38 -17.85 21.42
C VAL A 208 -6.58 -16.93 21.66
N SER A 209 -6.41 -15.82 22.38
CA SER A 209 -7.48 -14.84 22.60
C SER A 209 -7.94 -14.19 21.30
N LEU A 210 -7.02 -13.98 20.35
CA LEU A 210 -7.36 -13.48 19.03
C LEU A 210 -8.20 -14.50 18.26
N LEU A 211 -7.79 -15.77 18.22
CA LEU A 211 -8.54 -16.83 17.53
C LEU A 211 -9.96 -16.96 18.09
N VAL A 212 -10.11 -16.90 19.41
CA VAL A 212 -11.42 -16.92 20.08
C VAL A 212 -12.24 -15.68 19.70
N THR A 213 -11.65 -14.48 19.75
CA THR A 213 -12.32 -13.24 19.37
C THR A 213 -12.76 -13.26 17.91
N SER A 214 -11.89 -13.67 16.99
CA SER A 214 -12.19 -13.74 15.56
C SER A 214 -13.28 -14.77 15.28
N ALA A 215 -13.19 -15.98 15.83
CA ALA A 215 -14.22 -17.01 15.65
C ALA A 215 -15.58 -16.56 16.20
N ALA A 216 -15.60 -15.98 17.40
CA ALA A 216 -16.82 -15.47 18.00
C ALA A 216 -17.41 -14.31 17.18
N SER A 217 -16.59 -13.35 16.74
CA SER A 217 -17.03 -12.22 15.89
C SER A 217 -17.68 -12.67 14.58
N LEU A 218 -17.23 -13.80 14.04
CA LEU A 218 -17.76 -14.39 12.82
C LEU A 218 -19.07 -15.17 13.04
N TRP A 219 -19.30 -15.67 14.25
CA TRP A 219 -20.52 -16.37 14.64
C TRP A 219 -21.64 -15.44 15.12
N LEU A 220 -21.33 -14.23 15.61
CA LEU A 220 -22.33 -13.24 16.02
C LEU A 220 -23.47 -13.04 14.99
N PRO A 221 -23.17 -12.87 13.68
CA PRO A 221 -24.19 -12.75 12.64
C PRO A 221 -25.20 -13.91 12.58
N ASN A 222 -24.75 -15.15 12.80
CA ASN A 222 -25.64 -16.33 12.74
C ASN A 222 -26.73 -16.25 13.82
N TYR A 223 -26.35 -15.81 15.02
CA TYR A 223 -27.31 -15.62 16.11
C TYR A 223 -28.26 -14.46 15.83
N THR A 224 -27.76 -13.36 15.25
CA THR A 224 -28.64 -12.25 14.81
C THR A 224 -29.67 -12.74 13.79
N GLY A 225 -29.28 -13.60 12.85
CA GLY A 225 -30.22 -14.21 11.90
C GLY A 225 -31.27 -15.09 12.56
N ARG A 226 -30.86 -16.01 13.44
CA ARG A 226 -31.78 -16.91 14.17
C ARG A 226 -32.79 -16.15 15.02
N ILE A 227 -32.33 -15.14 15.75
CA ILE A 227 -33.19 -14.25 16.53
C ILE A 227 -34.26 -13.61 15.63
N LEU A 228 -33.89 -13.22 14.41
CA LEU A 228 -34.84 -12.64 13.45
C LEU A 228 -35.83 -13.67 12.91
N ASP A 229 -35.37 -14.88 12.61
CA ASP A 229 -36.24 -15.98 12.17
C ASP A 229 -37.23 -16.36 13.26
N ASP A 230 -36.80 -16.46 14.52
CA ASP A 230 -37.66 -16.76 15.67
C ASP A 230 -38.74 -15.68 15.87
N VAL A 231 -38.40 -14.40 15.65
CA VAL A 231 -39.38 -13.30 15.69
C VAL A 231 -40.38 -13.39 14.54
N ALA A 232 -39.93 -13.80 13.35
CA ALA A 232 -40.79 -13.92 12.17
C ALA A 232 -41.81 -15.08 12.27
N HIS A 233 -41.50 -16.16 13.00
CA HIS A 233 -42.36 -17.35 13.10
C HIS A 233 -43.43 -17.30 14.22
N GLY A 234 -43.44 -16.28 15.08
CA GLY A 234 -44.52 -16.06 16.07
C GLY A 234 -44.52 -16.99 17.30
N GLU A 235 -45.52 -16.81 18.17
CA GLU A 235 -45.56 -17.05 19.64
C GLU A 235 -45.06 -18.40 20.22
N GLY A 236 -44.78 -19.44 19.42
CA GLY A 236 -44.27 -20.73 19.88
C GLY A 236 -42.77 -20.76 20.26
N ALA A 237 -41.99 -19.75 19.84
CA ALA A 237 -40.53 -19.74 19.96
C ALA A 237 -39.99 -18.86 21.11
N ARG A 238 -40.82 -18.34 22.03
CA ARG A 238 -40.37 -17.39 23.07
C ARG A 238 -39.21 -17.91 23.93
N LEU A 239 -39.18 -19.22 24.22
CA LEU A 239 -38.09 -19.84 24.97
C LEU A 239 -36.79 -19.93 24.13
N GLN A 240 -36.89 -20.24 22.84
CA GLN A 240 -35.76 -20.30 21.90
C GLN A 240 -35.17 -18.90 21.68
N PHE A 241 -36.03 -17.92 21.42
CA PHE A 241 -35.65 -16.51 21.30
C PHE A 241 -34.89 -16.00 22.55
N MET A 242 -35.43 -16.24 23.76
CA MET A 242 -34.75 -15.84 24.99
C MET A 242 -33.42 -16.56 25.19
N THR A 243 -33.31 -17.80 24.72
CA THR A 243 -32.07 -18.59 24.78
C THR A 243 -31.02 -18.03 23.81
N ASP A 244 -31.41 -17.74 22.57
CA ASP A 244 -30.54 -17.17 21.55
C ASP A 244 -30.07 -15.75 21.91
N VAL A 245 -30.93 -14.92 22.50
CA VAL A 245 -30.55 -13.59 23.03
C VAL A 245 -29.54 -13.71 24.18
N ARG A 246 -29.70 -14.68 25.09
CA ARG A 246 -28.72 -14.92 26.17
C ARG A 246 -27.37 -15.37 25.61
N PHE A 247 -27.36 -16.26 24.62
CA PHE A 247 -26.13 -16.66 23.94
C PHE A 247 -25.49 -15.51 23.18
N PHE A 248 -26.27 -14.69 22.48
CA PHE A 248 -25.78 -13.50 21.79
C PHE A 248 -25.13 -12.50 22.77
N LEU A 249 -25.78 -12.24 23.91
CA LEU A 249 -25.23 -11.39 24.96
C LEU A 249 -23.92 -11.97 25.53
N ALA A 250 -23.92 -13.27 25.87
CA ALA A 250 -22.73 -13.95 26.39
C ALA A 250 -21.56 -13.90 25.39
N LEU A 251 -21.83 -14.15 24.11
CA LEU A 251 -20.83 -14.09 23.04
C LEU A 251 -20.31 -12.67 22.82
N SER A 252 -21.18 -11.66 22.92
CA SER A 252 -20.80 -10.24 22.80
C SER A 252 -19.91 -9.77 23.95
N ILE A 253 -20.20 -10.22 25.18
CA ILE A 253 -19.33 -9.93 26.34
C ILE A 253 -18.00 -10.66 26.18
N ALA A 254 -18.02 -11.92 25.73
CA ALA A 254 -16.81 -12.71 25.49
C ALA A 254 -15.91 -12.05 24.43
N THR A 255 -16.46 -11.63 23.27
CA THR A 255 -15.67 -10.95 22.23
C THR A 255 -15.04 -9.66 22.75
N GLY A 256 -15.77 -8.86 23.53
CA GLY A 256 -15.23 -7.65 24.17
C GLY A 256 -14.09 -7.97 25.16
N ALA A 257 -14.29 -8.97 26.02
CA ALA A 257 -13.29 -9.36 27.01
C ALA A 257 -12.02 -9.96 26.37
N PHE A 258 -12.16 -10.92 25.46
CA PHE A 258 -11.03 -11.51 24.75
C PHE A 258 -10.35 -10.53 23.78
N GLY A 259 -11.11 -9.61 23.19
CA GLY A 259 -10.56 -8.51 22.40
C GLY A 259 -9.65 -7.61 23.23
N ALA A 260 -10.11 -7.19 24.42
CA ALA A 260 -9.29 -6.42 25.35
C ALA A 260 -8.03 -7.17 25.79
N VAL A 261 -8.15 -8.47 26.12
CA VAL A 261 -6.99 -9.32 26.46
C VAL A 261 -5.99 -9.39 25.30
N THR A 262 -6.47 -9.53 24.07
CA THR A 262 -5.63 -9.56 22.87
C THR A 262 -4.86 -8.26 22.70
N ASP A 263 -5.55 -7.12 22.76
CA ASP A 263 -4.93 -5.80 22.60
C ASP A 263 -3.93 -5.49 23.72
N LEU A 264 -4.24 -5.88 24.96
CA LEU A 264 -3.33 -5.77 26.09
C LEU A 264 -2.10 -6.66 25.90
N ALA A 265 -2.27 -7.94 25.54
CA ALA A 265 -1.16 -8.87 25.37
C ALA A 265 -0.22 -8.42 24.23
N VAL A 266 -0.75 -8.03 23.07
CA VAL A 266 0.04 -7.51 21.96
C VAL A 266 0.76 -6.21 22.34
N SER A 267 0.08 -5.31 23.08
CA SER A 267 0.68 -4.06 23.55
C SER A 267 1.83 -4.31 24.55
N LEU A 268 1.67 -5.27 25.46
CA LEU A 268 2.72 -5.65 26.41
C LEU A 268 3.93 -6.27 25.70
N VAL A 269 3.71 -7.17 24.75
CA VAL A 269 4.78 -7.73 23.91
C VAL A 269 5.54 -6.62 23.19
N GLY A 270 4.81 -5.70 22.54
CA GLY A 270 5.42 -4.58 21.83
C GLY A 270 6.26 -3.67 22.74
N ARG A 271 5.77 -3.36 23.96
CA ARG A 271 6.51 -2.56 24.95
C ARG A 271 7.77 -3.27 25.44
N ARG A 272 7.70 -4.58 25.73
CA ARG A 272 8.86 -5.37 26.17
C ARG A 272 9.94 -5.46 25.10
N ILE A 273 9.55 -5.76 23.86
CA ILE A 273 10.49 -5.80 22.72
C ILE A 273 11.14 -4.43 22.51
N SER A 274 10.36 -3.35 22.59
CA SER A 274 10.91 -1.99 22.46
C SER A 274 11.95 -1.68 23.55
N ASN A 275 11.68 -2.06 24.79
CA ASN A 275 12.61 -1.91 25.90
C ASN A 275 13.91 -2.71 25.68
N ASP A 276 13.79 -3.98 25.28
CA ASP A 276 14.95 -4.84 25.04
C ASP A 276 15.81 -4.36 23.89
N VAL A 277 15.19 -3.98 22.76
CA VAL A 277 15.91 -3.45 21.60
C VAL A 277 16.66 -2.19 21.97
N ARG A 278 16.05 -1.26 22.71
CA ARG A 278 16.71 -0.05 23.20
C ARG A 278 17.85 -0.37 24.17
N GLY A 279 17.64 -1.31 25.08
CA GLY A 279 18.66 -1.74 26.04
C GLY A 279 19.87 -2.40 25.37
N GLN A 280 19.64 -3.28 24.39
CA GLN A 280 20.70 -3.92 23.60
C GLN A 280 21.43 -2.90 22.72
N LEU A 281 20.70 -1.99 22.07
CA LEU A 281 21.28 -0.93 21.25
C LEU A 281 22.15 0.00 22.09
N PHE A 282 21.66 0.43 23.26
CA PHE A 282 22.44 1.26 24.18
C PHE A 282 23.72 0.57 24.65
N ARG A 283 23.64 -0.71 25.06
CA ARG A 283 24.82 -1.52 25.43
C ARG A 283 25.81 -1.66 24.28
N SER A 284 25.31 -1.82 23.04
CA SER A 284 26.18 -1.96 21.87
C SER A 284 26.84 -0.63 21.47
N ILE A 285 26.18 0.51 21.70
CA ILE A 285 26.72 1.84 21.40
C ILE A 285 27.81 2.20 22.40
N ILE A 286 27.59 2.01 23.70
CA ILE A 286 28.52 2.48 24.74
C ILE A 286 29.88 1.76 24.75
N VAL A 287 29.96 0.56 24.16
CA VAL A 287 31.18 -0.25 24.07
C VAL A 287 31.96 0.02 22.76
N GLN A 288 31.47 0.92 21.89
CA GLN A 288 32.22 1.30 20.68
C GLN A 288 33.47 2.12 21.01
N ASP A 289 34.42 2.12 20.06
CA ASP A 289 35.65 2.90 20.15
C ASP A 289 35.39 4.40 20.05
N ILE A 290 36.34 5.21 20.53
CA ILE A 290 36.22 6.68 20.52
C ILE A 290 36.08 7.23 19.09
N ALA A 291 36.73 6.60 18.10
CA ALA A 291 36.65 7.06 16.71
C ALA A 291 35.23 6.90 16.12
N PHE A 292 34.44 5.93 16.60
CA PHE A 292 33.01 5.84 16.28
C PHE A 292 32.22 7.05 16.78
N PHE A 293 32.52 7.55 17.99
CA PHE A 293 31.86 8.73 18.56
C PHE A 293 32.33 10.04 17.92
N ASP A 294 33.60 10.12 17.50
CA ASP A 294 34.12 11.28 16.75
C ASP A 294 33.44 11.42 15.37
N GLY A 295 33.01 10.29 14.78
CA GLY A 295 32.34 10.24 13.49
C GLY A 295 30.83 10.51 13.50
N MET A 296 30.17 10.56 14.67
CA MET A 296 28.71 10.72 14.76
C MET A 296 28.26 11.72 15.82
N PRO A 297 27.43 12.73 15.46
CA PRO A 297 26.83 13.64 16.42
C PRO A 297 25.99 12.90 17.48
N THR A 298 26.07 13.33 18.74
CA THR A 298 25.29 12.78 19.86
C THR A 298 23.78 12.84 19.63
N GLY A 299 23.29 13.87 18.94
CA GLY A 299 21.89 13.99 18.52
C GLY A 299 21.45 12.89 17.56
N GLN A 300 22.34 12.45 16.66
CA GLN A 300 22.05 11.35 15.73
C GLN A 300 21.95 10.02 16.48
N LEU A 301 22.86 9.75 17.43
CA LEU A 301 22.81 8.55 18.28
C LEU A 301 21.53 8.48 19.10
N THR A 302 21.09 9.60 19.67
CA THR A 302 19.84 9.70 20.44
C THR A 302 18.61 9.49 19.56
N SER A 303 18.62 10.03 18.33
CA SER A 303 17.56 9.79 17.35
C SER A 303 17.48 8.31 16.97
N ARG A 304 18.60 7.65 16.67
CA ARG A 304 18.64 6.22 16.37
C ARG A 304 18.10 5.36 17.53
N LEU A 305 18.49 5.71 18.76
CA LEU A 305 18.01 5.00 19.96
C LEU A 305 16.50 5.11 20.17
N THR A 306 15.88 6.20 19.72
CA THR A 306 14.46 6.49 19.98
C THR A 306 13.59 6.24 18.74
N GLN A 307 13.87 6.93 17.63
CA GLN A 307 13.10 6.87 16.39
C GLN A 307 13.30 5.55 15.66
N ASP A 308 14.54 5.13 15.39
CA ASP A 308 14.78 3.90 14.61
C ASP A 308 14.35 2.65 15.38
N ALA A 309 14.58 2.62 16.70
CA ALA A 309 14.08 1.56 17.57
C ALA A 309 12.53 1.47 17.55
N ASN A 310 11.83 2.61 17.53
CA ASN A 310 10.38 2.63 17.40
C ASN A 310 9.90 2.20 16.01
N ALA A 311 10.59 2.67 14.96
CA ALA A 311 10.30 2.31 13.58
C ALA A 311 10.48 0.81 13.32
N MET A 312 11.43 0.17 14.01
CA MET A 312 11.63 -1.28 13.94
C MET A 312 10.48 -2.07 14.60
N VAL A 313 9.98 -1.62 15.76
CA VAL A 313 8.98 -2.35 16.55
C VAL A 313 7.55 -2.09 16.09
N SER A 314 7.26 -0.90 15.57
CA SER A 314 5.90 -0.50 15.15
C SER A 314 5.26 -1.45 14.12
N PRO A 315 5.95 -1.87 13.04
CA PRO A 315 5.42 -2.83 12.09
C PRO A 315 5.10 -4.19 12.72
N MET A 316 5.93 -4.67 13.65
CA MET A 316 5.71 -5.95 14.33
C MET A 316 4.40 -5.95 15.12
N ARG A 317 4.12 -4.86 15.85
CA ARG A 317 2.86 -4.69 16.59
C ARG A 317 1.66 -4.74 15.64
N THR A 318 1.76 -4.07 14.50
CA THR A 318 0.71 -4.05 13.48
C THR A 318 0.53 -5.41 12.80
N LEU A 319 1.64 -6.11 12.52
CA LEU A 319 1.64 -7.47 11.94
C LEU A 319 0.94 -8.47 12.87
N LEU A 320 1.28 -8.48 14.16
CA LEU A 320 0.69 -9.42 15.12
C LEU A 320 -0.83 -9.23 15.27
N ASN A 321 -1.30 -7.98 15.33
CA ASN A 321 -2.71 -7.71 15.58
C ASN A 321 -3.53 -7.72 14.27
N ARG A 322 -3.22 -6.83 13.33
CA ARG A 322 -4.10 -6.56 12.19
C ARG A 322 -4.01 -7.62 11.10
N LEU A 323 -2.80 -8.06 10.74
CA LEU A 323 -2.67 -9.01 9.63
C LEU A 323 -3.23 -10.38 9.98
N LEU A 324 -3.04 -10.84 11.21
CA LEU A 324 -3.58 -12.12 11.66
C LEU A 324 -5.10 -12.06 11.77
N THR A 325 -5.65 -11.00 12.38
CA THR A 325 -7.10 -10.77 12.44
C THR A 325 -7.72 -10.74 11.05
N ASN A 326 -7.19 -9.91 10.14
CA ASN A 326 -7.73 -9.75 8.80
C ASN A 326 -7.62 -11.05 7.99
N ALA A 327 -6.54 -11.83 8.16
CA ALA A 327 -6.42 -13.13 7.50
C ALA A 327 -7.47 -14.13 7.98
N ILE A 328 -7.72 -14.20 9.30
CA ILE A 328 -8.74 -15.07 9.88
C ILE A 328 -10.14 -14.62 9.47
N SER A 329 -10.43 -13.31 9.53
CA SER A 329 -11.73 -12.76 9.12
C SER A 329 -12.00 -12.97 7.64
N LEU A 330 -10.98 -12.82 6.79
CA LEU A 330 -11.10 -13.07 5.35
C LEU A 330 -11.39 -14.55 5.07
N VAL A 331 -10.57 -15.47 5.57
CA VAL A 331 -10.73 -16.92 5.31
C VAL A 331 -12.00 -17.45 5.96
N GLY A 332 -12.22 -17.13 7.24
CA GLY A 332 -13.40 -17.55 7.98
C GLY A 332 -14.67 -16.99 7.34
N GLY A 333 -14.71 -15.69 7.05
CA GLY A 333 -15.86 -15.04 6.43
C GLY A 333 -16.18 -15.63 5.06
N LEU A 334 -15.15 -15.95 4.26
CA LEU A 334 -15.31 -16.63 2.98
C LEU A 334 -16.00 -17.99 3.14
N VAL A 335 -15.51 -18.81 4.06
CA VAL A 335 -16.06 -20.15 4.35
C VAL A 335 -17.50 -20.03 4.86
N MET A 336 -17.77 -19.11 5.78
CA MET A 336 -19.12 -18.89 6.32
C MET A 336 -20.11 -18.43 5.24
N CYS A 337 -19.71 -17.52 4.36
CA CYS A 337 -20.54 -17.09 3.22
C CYS A 337 -20.87 -18.26 2.29
N LEU A 338 -19.88 -19.09 1.94
CA LEU A 338 -20.07 -20.26 1.07
C LEU A 338 -20.97 -21.33 1.70
N VAL A 339 -20.82 -21.58 3.01
CA VAL A 339 -21.64 -22.56 3.75
C VAL A 339 -23.08 -22.07 3.93
N THR A 340 -23.28 -20.77 4.15
CA THR A 340 -24.63 -20.21 4.38
C THR A 340 -25.47 -20.25 3.11
N CYS A 341 -24.95 -19.71 2.01
CA CYS A 341 -25.60 -19.77 0.71
C CYS A 341 -24.58 -19.51 -0.40
N TRP A 342 -24.18 -20.57 -1.09
CA TRP A 342 -23.22 -20.48 -2.18
C TRP A 342 -23.73 -19.61 -3.35
N GLN A 343 -25.04 -19.56 -3.58
CA GLN A 343 -25.67 -18.73 -4.63
C GLN A 343 -25.48 -17.23 -4.36
N LEU A 344 -25.68 -16.78 -3.12
CA LEU A 344 -25.45 -15.38 -2.71
C LEU A 344 -23.95 -15.06 -2.65
N ALA A 345 -23.12 -16.04 -2.28
CA ALA A 345 -21.66 -15.89 -2.29
C ALA A 345 -21.13 -15.52 -3.69
N ILE A 346 -21.66 -16.15 -4.74
CA ILE A 346 -21.27 -15.84 -6.13
C ILE A 346 -21.56 -14.37 -6.49
N ILE A 347 -22.73 -13.85 -6.09
CA ILE A 347 -23.06 -12.42 -6.29
C ILE A 347 -22.06 -11.55 -5.54
N ALA A 348 -21.73 -11.88 -4.28
CA ALA A 348 -20.76 -11.12 -3.50
C ALA A 348 -19.36 -11.09 -4.17
N PHE A 349 -18.91 -12.22 -4.75
CA PHE A 349 -17.63 -12.29 -5.45
C PHE A 349 -17.53 -11.40 -6.69
N THR A 350 -18.65 -11.09 -7.35
CA THR A 350 -18.65 -10.18 -8.52
C THR A 350 -18.11 -8.80 -8.18
N ALA A 351 -18.32 -8.32 -6.94
CA ALA A 351 -17.87 -7.00 -6.50
C ALA A 351 -16.42 -6.97 -6.01
N VAL A 352 -15.88 -8.11 -5.55
CA VAL A 352 -14.51 -8.22 -5.04
C VAL A 352 -13.47 -7.90 -6.13
N GLY A 353 -13.65 -8.44 -7.33
CA GLY A 353 -12.75 -8.19 -8.48
C GLY A 353 -12.57 -6.69 -8.77
N PRO A 354 -13.66 -5.92 -8.94
CA PRO A 354 -13.65 -4.48 -9.05
C PRO A 354 -12.89 -3.72 -7.97
N ILE A 355 -13.20 -4.04 -6.71
CA ILE A 355 -12.61 -3.36 -5.56
C ILE A 355 -11.08 -3.58 -5.55
N VAL A 356 -10.63 -4.81 -5.80
CA VAL A 356 -9.20 -5.16 -5.86
C VAL A 356 -8.51 -4.48 -7.05
N TYR A 357 -9.18 -4.40 -8.21
CA TYR A 357 -8.61 -3.73 -9.39
C TYR A 357 -8.35 -2.24 -9.13
N ILE A 358 -9.39 -1.51 -8.70
CA ILE A 358 -9.35 -0.06 -8.43
C ILE A 358 -8.31 0.24 -7.35
N THR A 359 -8.39 -0.46 -6.21
CA THR A 359 -7.43 -0.28 -5.11
C THR A 359 -6.01 -0.58 -5.55
N GLY A 360 -5.80 -1.59 -6.39
CA GLY A 360 -4.48 -1.95 -6.92
C GLY A 360 -3.92 -0.92 -7.92
N VAL A 361 -4.77 -0.24 -8.71
CA VAL A 361 -4.33 0.88 -9.57
C VAL A 361 -3.91 2.06 -8.70
N TYR A 362 -4.79 2.46 -7.78
CA TYR A 362 -4.53 3.55 -6.84
C TYR A 362 -3.26 3.31 -6.03
N ALA A 363 -3.07 2.12 -5.46
CA ALA A 363 -1.90 1.79 -4.66
C ALA A 363 -0.58 1.92 -5.43
N ARG A 364 -0.55 1.64 -6.73
CA ARG A 364 0.66 1.83 -7.55
C ARG A 364 0.93 3.30 -7.81
N TRP A 365 -0.10 4.06 -8.16
CA TRP A 365 0.01 5.49 -8.41
C TRP A 365 0.40 6.27 -7.14
N SER A 366 -0.24 5.96 -6.01
CA SER A 366 0.05 6.57 -4.70
C SER A 366 1.48 6.30 -4.24
N ARG A 367 2.06 5.13 -4.56
CA ARG A 367 3.49 4.87 -4.28
C ARG A 367 4.42 5.83 -5.02
N THR A 368 4.13 6.14 -6.28
CA THR A 368 4.93 7.09 -7.06
C THR A 368 4.83 8.49 -6.47
N ILE A 369 3.62 8.95 -6.15
CA ILE A 369 3.43 10.28 -5.54
C ILE A 369 4.05 10.36 -4.15
N ASN A 370 3.93 9.31 -3.33
CA ASN A 370 4.55 9.29 -2.01
C ASN A 370 6.08 9.40 -2.10
N ARG A 371 6.73 8.77 -3.09
CA ARG A 371 8.18 8.95 -3.29
C ARG A 371 8.52 10.41 -3.54
N GLU A 372 7.73 11.11 -4.34
CA GLU A 372 7.93 12.52 -4.63
C GLU A 372 7.68 13.42 -3.41
N ILE A 373 6.67 13.09 -2.58
CA ILE A 373 6.41 13.77 -1.32
C ILE A 373 7.60 13.59 -0.37
N TRP A 374 8.11 12.36 -0.22
CA TRP A 374 9.25 12.07 0.65
C TRP A 374 10.55 12.71 0.17
N SER A 375 10.78 12.75 -1.16
CA SER A 375 11.91 13.47 -1.77
C SER A 375 11.85 14.97 -1.45
N ALA A 376 10.70 15.61 -1.68
CA ALA A 376 10.48 17.03 -1.37
C ALA A 376 10.67 17.36 0.13
N LEU A 377 10.21 16.47 1.01
CA LEU A 377 10.43 16.58 2.46
C LEU A 377 11.90 16.37 2.83
N GLY A 378 12.60 15.48 2.13
CA GLY A 378 14.04 15.29 2.24
C GLY A 378 14.81 16.58 1.93
N ASP A 379 14.49 17.22 0.80
CA ASP A 379 15.08 18.51 0.41
C ASP A 379 14.80 19.61 1.44
N ALA A 380 13.57 19.69 1.94
CA ALA A 380 13.19 20.65 2.98
C ALA A 380 14.00 20.44 4.27
N ASN A 381 14.14 19.19 4.71
CA ASN A 381 14.92 18.84 5.89
C ASN A 381 16.41 19.10 5.69
N ALA A 382 16.95 18.82 4.51
CA ALA A 382 18.35 19.09 4.18
C ALA A 382 18.64 20.60 4.22
N ALA A 383 17.79 21.42 3.57
CA ALA A 383 17.92 22.88 3.60
C ALA A 383 17.78 23.44 5.03
N ALA A 384 16.83 22.95 5.82
CA ALA A 384 16.67 23.34 7.21
C ALA A 384 17.91 22.98 8.05
N THR A 385 18.45 21.77 7.87
CA THR A 385 19.65 21.32 8.58
C THR A 385 20.86 22.18 8.21
N GLU A 386 21.05 22.49 6.93
CA GLU A 386 22.10 23.39 6.44
C GLU A 386 22.00 24.78 7.09
N ALA A 387 20.79 25.36 7.10
CA ALA A 387 20.53 26.68 7.68
C ALA A 387 20.72 26.71 9.21
N PHE A 388 20.28 25.69 9.93
CA PHE A 388 20.46 25.61 11.39
C PHE A 388 21.91 25.39 11.78
N THR A 389 22.62 24.51 11.08
CA THR A 389 24.04 24.23 11.33
C THR A 389 24.89 25.48 11.08
N ASN A 390 24.53 26.27 10.05
CA ASN A 390 25.25 27.48 9.65
C ASN A 390 24.50 28.77 10.02
N ILE A 391 23.75 28.79 11.12
CA ILE A 391 22.89 29.93 11.46
C ILE A 391 23.64 31.27 11.56
N ARG A 392 24.92 31.23 11.96
CA ARG A 392 25.78 32.42 12.03
C ARG A 392 26.05 33.03 10.65
N THR A 393 26.23 32.21 9.60
CA THR A 393 26.45 32.71 8.24
C THR A 393 25.17 33.28 7.66
N VAL A 394 24.03 32.61 7.87
CA VAL A 394 22.71 33.09 7.44
C VAL A 394 22.43 34.48 8.02
N ARG A 395 22.72 34.67 9.32
CA ARG A 395 22.58 35.97 10.00
C ARG A 395 23.60 37.00 9.52
N ALA A 396 24.84 36.60 9.29
CA ALA A 396 25.88 37.51 8.81
C ALA A 396 25.57 38.10 7.41
N PHE A 397 24.86 37.34 6.56
CA PHE A 397 24.43 37.78 5.23
C PHE A 397 22.97 38.26 5.17
N SER A 398 22.27 38.35 6.31
CA SER A 398 20.84 38.73 6.40
C SER A 398 19.94 37.95 5.42
N GLN A 399 20.17 36.64 5.28
CA GLN A 399 19.47 35.76 4.32
C GLN A 399 18.31 34.97 4.94
N GLU A 400 17.80 35.34 6.11
CA GLU A 400 16.78 34.57 6.83
C GLU A 400 15.52 34.38 5.99
N MET A 401 15.02 35.45 5.37
CA MET A 401 13.82 35.39 4.53
C MET A 401 14.02 34.51 3.29
N ARG A 402 15.26 34.42 2.78
CA ARG A 402 15.58 33.56 1.64
C ARG A 402 15.55 32.09 2.01
N GLU A 403 16.12 31.72 3.16
CA GLU A 403 16.07 30.35 3.65
C GLU A 403 14.64 29.93 4.05
N ILE A 404 13.86 30.84 4.65
CA ILE A 404 12.43 30.61 4.92
C ILE A 404 11.67 30.33 3.62
N ALA A 405 11.88 31.15 2.58
CA ALA A 405 11.24 30.95 1.28
C ALA A 405 11.67 29.63 0.60
N ARG A 406 12.94 29.25 0.73
CA ARG A 406 13.49 27.98 0.19
C ARG A 406 12.80 26.77 0.81
N VAL A 407 12.69 26.72 2.13
CA VAL A 407 11.99 25.64 2.84
C VAL A 407 10.49 25.66 2.53
N ALA A 408 9.87 26.85 2.52
CA ALA A 408 8.45 27.00 2.20
C ALA A 408 8.11 26.49 0.79
N ALA A 409 8.97 26.73 -0.20
CA ALA A 409 8.77 26.23 -1.57
C ALA A 409 8.79 24.69 -1.64
N ALA A 410 9.74 24.05 -0.94
CA ALA A 410 9.82 22.58 -0.87
C ALA A 410 8.60 21.98 -0.15
N LEU A 411 8.16 22.60 0.95
CA LEU A 411 6.94 22.19 1.67
C LEU A 411 5.67 22.40 0.84
N ALA A 412 5.56 23.50 0.08
CA ALA A 412 4.43 23.76 -0.80
C ALA A 412 4.34 22.71 -1.92
N MET A 413 5.48 22.28 -2.46
CA MET A 413 5.53 21.17 -3.42
C MET A 413 5.03 19.86 -2.79
N ALA A 414 5.55 19.49 -1.62
CA ALA A 414 5.09 18.31 -0.89
C ALA A 414 3.58 18.36 -0.59
N LEU A 415 3.07 19.51 -0.16
CA LEU A 415 1.66 19.73 0.12
C LEU A 415 0.80 19.57 -1.13
N SER A 416 1.18 20.19 -2.26
CA SER A 416 0.42 20.09 -3.50
C SER A 416 0.29 18.65 -4.02
N ARG A 417 1.35 17.84 -3.86
CA ARG A 417 1.36 16.41 -4.20
C ARG A 417 0.54 15.60 -3.20
N GLY A 418 0.66 15.91 -1.90
CA GLY A 418 -0.13 15.29 -0.83
C GLY A 418 -1.64 15.53 -0.97
N ILE A 419 -2.05 16.73 -1.38
CA ILE A 419 -3.46 17.05 -1.65
C ILE A 419 -3.98 16.20 -2.82
N ARG A 420 -3.19 16.02 -3.89
CA ARG A 420 -3.58 15.15 -5.02
C ARG A 420 -3.74 13.70 -4.58
N ASP A 421 -2.81 13.18 -3.77
CA ASP A 421 -2.92 11.83 -3.20
C ASP A 421 -4.16 11.70 -2.31
N ALA A 422 -4.42 12.67 -1.44
CA ALA A 422 -5.60 12.68 -0.56
C ALA A 422 -6.93 12.71 -1.35
N ILE A 423 -7.04 13.53 -2.39
CA ILE A 423 -8.24 13.59 -3.25
C ILE A 423 -8.44 12.26 -3.97
N ALA A 424 -7.39 11.67 -4.53
CA ALA A 424 -7.45 10.37 -5.20
C ALA A 424 -7.77 9.24 -4.22
N SER A 425 -7.26 9.29 -3.00
CA SER A 425 -7.59 8.37 -1.91
C SER A 425 -9.07 8.44 -1.56
N ALA A 426 -9.61 9.66 -1.41
CA ALA A 426 -11.01 9.89 -1.10
C ALA A 426 -11.92 9.37 -2.23
N GLY A 427 -11.58 9.66 -3.48
CA GLY A 427 -12.32 9.14 -4.64
C GLY A 427 -12.26 7.62 -4.79
N THR A 428 -11.11 7.02 -4.47
CA THR A 428 -10.97 5.55 -4.45
C THR A 428 -11.84 4.94 -3.35
N TYR A 429 -11.79 5.50 -2.15
CA TYR A 429 -12.57 5.05 -1.01
C TYR A 429 -14.08 5.13 -1.27
N THR A 430 -14.58 6.26 -1.79
CA THR A 430 -16.00 6.42 -2.12
C THR A 430 -16.44 5.42 -3.19
N LEU A 431 -15.64 5.23 -4.24
CA LEU A 431 -15.94 4.27 -5.30
C LEU A 431 -15.99 2.83 -4.77
N THR A 432 -15.02 2.42 -3.94
CA THR A 432 -15.03 1.08 -3.32
C THR A 432 -16.22 0.90 -2.38
N GLN A 433 -16.60 1.94 -1.64
CA GLN A 433 -17.76 1.90 -0.74
C GLN A 433 -19.08 1.79 -1.51
N TYR A 434 -19.22 2.51 -2.64
CA TYR A 434 -20.41 2.41 -3.48
C TYR A 434 -20.52 1.03 -4.16
N LEU A 435 -19.40 0.45 -4.59
CA LEU A 435 -19.39 -0.91 -5.13
C LEU A 435 -19.80 -1.94 -4.07
N ASP A 436 -19.30 -1.80 -2.84
CA ASP A 436 -19.66 -2.66 -1.72
C ASP A 436 -21.15 -2.56 -1.34
N LEU A 437 -21.67 -1.33 -1.24
CA LEU A 437 -23.09 -1.08 -0.98
C LEU A 437 -23.97 -1.57 -2.14
N GLY A 438 -23.57 -1.34 -3.39
CA GLY A 438 -24.27 -1.81 -4.58
C GLY A 438 -24.36 -3.34 -4.63
N ALA A 439 -23.27 -4.04 -4.29
CA ALA A 439 -23.28 -5.49 -4.12
C ALA A 439 -24.26 -5.93 -3.02
N GLY A 440 -24.27 -5.20 -1.90
CA GLY A 440 -25.21 -5.42 -0.81
C GLY A 440 -26.68 -5.25 -1.23
N VAL A 441 -27.00 -4.24 -2.05
CA VAL A 441 -28.35 -4.01 -2.59
C VAL A 441 -28.74 -5.12 -3.57
N LEU A 442 -27.82 -5.57 -4.44
CA LEU A 442 -28.07 -6.69 -5.35
C LEU A 442 -28.36 -7.99 -4.59
N ILE A 443 -27.59 -8.28 -3.53
CA ILE A 443 -27.82 -9.44 -2.66
C ILE A 443 -29.18 -9.35 -1.97
N LEU A 444 -29.56 -8.17 -1.46
CA LEU A 444 -30.86 -7.99 -0.81
C LEU A 444 -32.02 -8.11 -1.80
N TRP A 445 -31.87 -7.55 -3.00
CA TRP A 445 -32.88 -7.64 -4.06
C TRP A 445 -33.11 -9.09 -4.48
N TYR A 446 -32.05 -9.77 -4.93
CA TYR A 446 -32.17 -11.14 -5.45
C TYR A 446 -32.39 -12.16 -4.33
N GLY A 447 -31.69 -12.03 -3.21
CA GLY A 447 -31.91 -12.87 -2.04
C GLY A 447 -33.29 -12.69 -1.42
N GLY A 448 -33.84 -11.47 -1.45
CA GLY A 448 -35.21 -11.19 -1.03
C GLY A 448 -36.25 -11.86 -1.92
N LEU A 449 -36.09 -11.78 -3.25
CA LEU A 449 -36.97 -12.50 -4.19
C LEU A 449 -36.94 -14.01 -3.96
N VAL A 450 -35.75 -14.60 -3.79
CA VAL A 450 -35.61 -16.03 -3.50
C VAL A 450 -36.24 -16.41 -2.15
N ALA A 451 -36.15 -15.55 -1.14
CA ALA A 451 -36.78 -15.78 0.16
C ALA A 451 -38.31 -15.74 0.09
N ILE A 452 -38.89 -14.93 -0.81
CA ILE A 452 -40.33 -14.85 -1.05
C ILE A 452 -40.83 -16.07 -1.84
N ASP A 453 -40.12 -16.43 -2.92
CA ASP A 453 -40.54 -17.50 -3.83
C ASP A 453 -40.26 -18.91 -3.25
N HIS A 454 -39.21 -19.07 -2.44
CA HIS A 454 -38.76 -20.35 -1.87
C HIS A 454 -38.37 -20.24 -0.38
N PRO A 455 -39.36 -20.10 0.53
CA PRO A 455 -39.11 -19.93 1.96
C PRO A 455 -38.35 -21.10 2.62
N ASP A 456 -38.44 -22.31 2.04
CA ASP A 456 -37.78 -23.51 2.55
C ASP A 456 -36.24 -23.48 2.41
N ARG A 457 -35.72 -22.67 1.47
CA ARG A 457 -34.29 -22.63 1.14
C ARG A 457 -33.58 -21.47 1.82
N LEU A 458 -34.22 -20.30 1.86
CA LEU A 458 -33.61 -19.07 2.36
C LEU A 458 -34.58 -18.31 3.27
N SER A 459 -34.30 -18.34 4.58
CA SER A 459 -35.02 -17.54 5.56
C SER A 459 -34.50 -16.09 5.58
N VAL A 460 -35.33 -15.17 6.06
CA VAL A 460 -34.98 -13.75 6.23
C VAL A 460 -33.74 -13.60 7.15
N GLY A 461 -33.66 -14.42 8.19
CA GLY A 461 -32.52 -14.49 9.10
C GLY A 461 -31.22 -14.94 8.43
N LYS A 462 -31.26 -15.94 7.54
CA LYS A 462 -30.09 -16.36 6.75
C LYS A 462 -29.61 -15.27 5.80
N LEU A 463 -30.52 -14.52 5.18
CA LEU A 463 -30.19 -13.41 4.29
C LEU A 463 -29.46 -12.28 5.04
N ILE A 464 -29.94 -11.91 6.22
CA ILE A 464 -29.32 -10.87 7.06
C ILE A 464 -28.00 -11.34 7.65
N THR A 465 -27.93 -12.61 8.08
CA THR A 465 -26.68 -13.25 8.49
C THR A 465 -25.63 -13.13 7.40
N PHE A 466 -25.98 -13.50 6.16
CA PHE A 466 -25.08 -13.45 5.03
C PHE A 466 -24.56 -12.02 4.78
N GLN A 467 -25.42 -11.02 4.85
CA GLN A 467 -25.04 -9.62 4.66
C GLN A 467 -24.06 -9.14 5.75
N LEU A 468 -24.28 -9.53 7.00
CA LEU A 468 -23.42 -9.18 8.14
C LEU A 468 -22.06 -9.88 8.06
N VAL A 469 -22.01 -11.17 7.72
CA VAL A 469 -20.76 -11.93 7.54
C VAL A 469 -19.94 -11.35 6.39
N ARG A 470 -20.60 -11.03 5.26
CA ARG A 470 -19.96 -10.39 4.10
C ARG A 470 -19.31 -9.06 4.49
N ALA A 471 -20.03 -8.21 5.22
CA ALA A 471 -19.52 -6.91 5.67
C ALA A 471 -18.35 -7.06 6.65
N ALA A 472 -18.34 -8.09 7.49
CA ALA A 472 -17.22 -8.38 8.39
C ALA A 472 -15.97 -8.88 7.66
N ALA A 473 -16.14 -9.66 6.58
CA ALA A 473 -15.03 -10.22 5.80
C ALA A 473 -14.31 -9.18 4.92
N LEU A 474 -14.99 -8.09 4.56
CA LEU A 474 -14.47 -7.02 3.68
C LEU A 474 -13.79 -5.86 4.43
N ARG A 475 -13.91 -5.80 5.77
CA ARG A 475 -13.21 -4.83 6.63
C ARG A 475 -11.79 -5.32 6.93
#